data_AF-A0A7S0AFJ7-F1
#
_entry.id   AF-A0A7S0AFJ7-F1
#
_cell.length_a   1.000
_cell.length_b   1.000
_cell.length_c   1.000
_cell.angle_alpha   90.00
_cell.angle_beta   90.00
_cell.angle_gamma   90.00
#
_symmetry.space_group_name_H-M   'P 1'
#
loop_
_entity.id
_entity.type
_entity.pdbx_description
1 polymer ?
#
loop_
_entity_poly.entity_id
_entity_poly.type
_entity_poly.pdbx_seq_one_letter_code
_entity_poly.pdbx_strand_id
1 'polypeptide(L)'
;MAKDELSGARPGEADGVEAEPEEQGLLGAEAGGGCRRRPALHPALRRGSALLSAAAVVCLIVACCRSNRIATGVGRSRGHSALATVGLNEQVALNERGKRSVVLAHFLENSIFNALYVERVGQENKVNGRETYWSHHGYFLYWCQDMSRWLLGWDDVFPSVQEGKCNYAAAGPPLADILDASAATGWSEYVAAEKRMAVHLSAGVETVNFHGEQETLRRQGNFTAADKWPVCADRQLSNVRVQTHACNNCWAMSAARV
;
A
#
# COMPACT_ATOMS: atom_id res chain seq x y z
N MET A 1 18.38 -35.68 -37.12
CA MET A 1 17.03 -36.23 -37.40
C MET A 1 16.10 -35.59 -36.37
N ALA A 2 15.61 -34.37 -36.57
CA ALA A 2 14.63 -33.89 -37.55
C ALA A 2 13.23 -34.48 -37.34
N LYS A 3 12.23 -33.57 -37.33
CA LYS A 3 10.75 -33.70 -37.30
C LYS A 3 10.08 -33.46 -35.95
N ASP A 4 9.03 -32.66 -35.77
CA ASP A 4 8.17 -31.82 -36.64
C ASP A 4 7.51 -30.80 -35.67
N GLU A 5 7.51 -29.50 -35.94
CA GLU A 5 6.38 -28.74 -36.52
C GLU A 5 4.97 -29.12 -36.03
N LEU A 6 4.33 -28.22 -35.28
CA LEU A 6 2.91 -27.93 -35.47
C LEU A 6 2.53 -26.53 -34.94
N SER A 7 1.87 -25.83 -35.85
CA SER A 7 1.44 -24.44 -35.89
C SER A 7 0.07 -24.18 -35.24
N GLY A 8 -0.21 -22.90 -34.95
CA GLY A 8 -1.56 -22.31 -34.90
C GLY A 8 -2.14 -22.20 -33.48
N ALA A 9 -2.69 -21.08 -33.01
CA ALA A 9 -3.37 -20.00 -33.70
C ALA A 9 -3.33 -18.68 -32.92
N ARG A 10 -3.38 -17.54 -33.63
CA ARG A 10 -3.87 -16.24 -33.14
C ARG A 10 -5.41 -16.20 -33.25
N PRO A 11 -6.10 -15.53 -32.33
CA PRO A 11 -6.79 -14.27 -32.67
C PRO A 11 -6.68 -13.24 -31.51
N GLY A 12 -6.92 -11.94 -31.68
CA GLY A 12 -7.41 -11.21 -32.83
C GLY A 12 -7.04 -9.72 -32.73
N GLU A 13 -7.15 -9.07 -33.88
CA GLU A 13 -7.17 -7.61 -34.07
C GLU A 13 -8.09 -6.92 -33.07
N ALA A 14 -7.57 -5.91 -32.38
CA ALA A 14 -8.38 -4.81 -31.88
C ALA A 14 -8.13 -3.65 -32.84
N ASP A 15 -9.06 -3.50 -33.78
CA ASP A 15 -9.22 -2.31 -34.59
C ASP A 15 -9.35 -1.07 -33.70
N GLY A 16 -8.78 0.01 -34.19
CA GLY A 16 -8.61 1.27 -33.48
C GLY A 16 -9.91 1.97 -33.13
N VAL A 17 -9.80 2.78 -32.08
CA VAL A 17 -10.54 4.04 -31.97
C VAL A 17 -9.55 5.07 -31.43
N GLU A 18 -8.90 5.79 -32.34
CA GLU A 18 -8.45 7.15 -32.06
C GLU A 18 -9.69 7.99 -31.78
N ALA A 19 -9.74 8.60 -30.59
CA ALA A 19 -10.63 9.70 -30.30
C ALA A 19 -9.85 10.72 -29.46
N GLU A 20 -9.06 11.52 -30.17
CA GLU A 20 -8.64 12.85 -29.73
C GLU A 20 -9.89 13.74 -29.63
N PRO A 21 -10.19 14.38 -28.49
CA PRO A 21 -11.13 15.49 -28.47
C PRO A 21 -10.38 16.80 -28.76
N GLU A 22 -10.69 17.41 -29.91
CA GLU A 22 -10.37 18.80 -30.23
C GLU A 22 -10.76 19.73 -29.06
N GLU A 23 -9.78 20.42 -28.48
CA GLU A 23 -10.03 21.64 -27.72
C GLU A 23 -10.41 22.77 -28.69
N GLN A 24 -11.70 22.92 -28.95
CA GLN A 24 -12.26 24.16 -29.49
C GLN A 24 -12.69 25.04 -28.33
N GLY A 25 -11.90 26.08 -28.07
CA GLY A 25 -12.28 27.17 -27.18
C GLY A 25 -13.49 27.93 -27.73
N LEU A 26 -14.45 28.22 -26.86
CA LEU A 26 -15.39 29.31 -27.10
C LEU A 26 -15.69 30.05 -25.79
N LEU A 27 -15.32 31.32 -25.84
CA LEU A 27 -15.69 32.38 -24.93
C LEU A 27 -17.22 32.57 -24.93
N GLY A 28 -17.76 32.93 -23.76
CA GLY A 28 -18.81 33.94 -23.70
C GLY A 28 -20.18 33.51 -23.20
N ALA A 29 -20.60 34.21 -22.15
CA ALA A 29 -21.91 34.82 -21.98
C ALA A 29 -23.08 33.99 -21.43
N GLU A 30 -23.40 34.36 -20.18
CA GLU A 30 -24.70 34.88 -19.74
C GLU A 30 -25.74 33.99 -19.06
N ALA A 31 -26.33 34.67 -18.08
CA ALA A 31 -27.30 34.24 -17.11
C ALA A 31 -28.68 34.01 -17.73
N GLY A 32 -29.43 33.06 -17.18
CA GLY A 32 -30.83 32.85 -17.56
C GLY A 32 -31.51 31.85 -16.64
N GLY A 33 -32.12 32.35 -15.56
CA GLY A 33 -33.01 31.57 -14.72
C GLY A 33 -34.23 31.08 -15.50
N GLY A 34 -34.62 29.83 -15.27
CA GLY A 34 -35.75 29.20 -15.95
C GLY A 34 -36.33 28.03 -15.18
N CYS A 35 -37.17 28.33 -14.18
CA CYS A 35 -38.06 27.36 -13.55
C CYS A 35 -39.06 26.82 -14.59
N ARG A 36 -38.99 25.54 -14.96
CA ARG A 36 -40.11 24.84 -15.63
C ARG A 36 -40.29 23.39 -15.14
N ARG A 37 -41.38 23.26 -14.37
CA ARG A 37 -42.38 22.19 -14.24
C ARG A 37 -42.05 20.78 -14.80
N ARG A 38 -42.22 19.81 -13.90
CA ARG A 38 -42.48 18.38 -14.14
C ARG A 38 -43.64 18.14 -15.13
N PRO A 39 -43.60 17.03 -15.87
CA PRO A 39 -44.78 16.22 -16.12
C PRO A 39 -44.69 14.86 -15.41
N ALA A 40 -45.87 14.38 -15.03
CA ALA A 40 -46.11 13.15 -14.31
C ALA A 40 -46.33 11.96 -15.25
N LEU A 41 -46.18 10.77 -14.67
CA LEU A 41 -46.91 9.51 -14.94
C LEU A 41 -46.85 8.91 -16.35
N HIS A 42 -46.24 7.73 -16.44
CA HIS A 42 -46.98 6.54 -16.90
C HIS A 42 -46.37 5.24 -16.35
N PRO A 43 -47.18 4.31 -15.81
CA PRO A 43 -46.76 2.98 -15.43
C PRO A 43 -46.96 2.01 -16.60
N ALA A 44 -45.94 1.20 -16.91
CA ALA A 44 -46.08 0.07 -17.81
C ALA A 44 -45.60 -1.21 -17.12
N LEU A 45 -46.59 -2.01 -16.73
CA LEU A 45 -46.44 -3.41 -16.38
C LEU A 45 -45.75 -4.16 -17.53
N ARG A 46 -44.69 -4.92 -17.24
CA ARG A 46 -44.48 -6.21 -17.88
C ARG A 46 -44.19 -7.28 -16.85
N ARG A 47 -45.18 -8.16 -16.69
CA ARG A 47 -45.10 -9.47 -16.07
C ARG A 47 -44.20 -10.35 -16.92
N GLY A 48 -43.31 -11.10 -16.27
CA GLY A 48 -42.48 -12.13 -16.90
C GLY A 48 -42.03 -13.11 -15.83
N SER A 49 -42.97 -13.95 -15.38
CA SER A 49 -42.69 -15.13 -14.57
C SER A 49 -42.04 -16.20 -15.45
N ALA A 50 -40.87 -16.69 -15.07
CA ALA A 50 -40.37 -18.02 -15.43
C ALA A 50 -39.38 -18.45 -14.34
N LEU A 51 -39.85 -19.25 -13.40
CA LEU A 51 -39.54 -20.67 -13.26
C LEU A 51 -38.23 -20.92 -12.48
N LEU A 52 -38.43 -21.18 -11.19
CA LEU A 52 -37.53 -21.95 -10.35
C LEU A 52 -37.13 -23.25 -11.04
N SER A 53 -35.82 -23.50 -11.14
CA SER A 53 -35.31 -24.86 -11.23
C SER A 53 -34.41 -25.10 -10.02
N ALA A 54 -34.98 -25.81 -9.06
CA ALA A 54 -34.25 -26.46 -8.00
C ALA A 54 -33.60 -27.72 -8.58
N ALA A 55 -32.28 -27.79 -8.57
CA ALA A 55 -31.57 -29.05 -8.69
C ALA A 55 -30.14 -28.93 -8.13
N ALA A 56 -29.79 -29.92 -7.31
CA ALA A 56 -28.43 -30.37 -7.02
C ALA A 56 -27.59 -29.55 -6.02
N VAL A 57 -28.09 -29.50 -4.78
CA VAL A 57 -27.24 -29.69 -3.59
C VAL A 57 -26.66 -31.10 -3.67
N VAL A 58 -25.44 -31.24 -4.18
CA VAL A 58 -24.69 -32.50 -4.13
C VAL A 58 -23.86 -32.50 -2.86
N CYS A 59 -24.36 -33.27 -1.89
CA CYS A 59 -23.63 -33.78 -0.74
C CYS A 59 -22.31 -34.42 -1.18
N LEU A 60 -21.18 -33.82 -0.82
CA LEU A 60 -19.89 -34.49 -0.71
C LEU A 60 -19.57 -34.68 0.78
N ILE A 61 -20.25 -35.64 1.39
CA ILE A 61 -19.80 -36.32 2.60
C ILE A 61 -19.47 -37.74 2.15
N VAL A 62 -18.21 -37.96 1.75
CA VAL A 62 -17.64 -39.31 1.61
C VAL A 62 -16.27 -39.31 2.27
N ALA A 63 -16.28 -39.76 3.52
CA ALA A 63 -15.32 -40.67 4.13
C ALA A 63 -13.87 -40.63 3.63
N CYS A 64 -13.00 -39.97 4.39
CA CYS A 64 -11.61 -40.39 4.51
C CYS A 64 -11.28 -40.74 5.97
N CYS A 65 -12.02 -41.72 6.51
CA CYS A 65 -11.55 -42.52 7.64
C CYS A 65 -10.52 -43.52 7.11
N ARG A 66 -9.22 -43.17 7.19
CA ARG A 66 -8.15 -44.17 7.18
C ARG A 66 -7.16 -43.88 8.30
N SER A 67 -7.37 -44.62 9.39
CA SER A 67 -6.38 -45.17 10.32
C SER A 67 -5.00 -44.50 10.31
N ASN A 68 -4.78 -43.59 11.26
CA ASN A 68 -3.43 -43.35 11.75
C ASN A 68 -3.25 -44.16 13.03
N ARG A 69 -2.51 -45.27 12.90
CA ARG A 69 -2.11 -46.14 14.01
C ARG A 69 -1.27 -45.32 14.97
N ILE A 70 -1.74 -45.25 16.21
CA ILE A 70 -0.96 -44.83 17.37
C ILE A 70 0.15 -45.88 17.56
N ALA A 71 1.38 -45.53 17.17
CA ALA A 71 2.58 -46.21 17.61
C ALA A 71 3.11 -45.45 18.83
N THR A 72 2.80 -45.95 20.02
CA THR A 72 3.44 -45.54 21.28
C THR A 72 4.87 -46.06 21.29
N GLY A 73 5.78 -45.31 20.69
CA GLY A 73 7.22 -45.49 20.82
C GLY A 73 7.76 -44.66 21.98
N VAL A 74 7.84 -45.24 23.18
CA VAL A 74 8.58 -44.69 24.32
C VAL A 74 10.07 -44.79 24.00
N GLY A 75 10.60 -43.79 23.30
CA GLY A 75 12.02 -43.63 23.00
C GLY A 75 12.63 -42.54 23.88
N ARG A 76 13.35 -42.94 24.94
CA ARG A 76 14.30 -42.08 25.66
C ARG A 76 15.33 -41.50 24.67
N SER A 77 15.19 -40.24 24.25
CA SER A 77 16.30 -39.48 23.68
C SER A 77 16.79 -38.47 24.70
N ARG A 78 18.03 -38.70 25.13
CA ARG A 78 18.84 -37.82 25.97
C ARG A 78 18.87 -36.41 25.36
N GLY A 79 18.76 -35.42 26.24
CA GLY A 79 18.81 -34.01 25.88
C GLY A 79 20.12 -33.63 25.24
N HIS A 80 20.03 -32.87 24.15
CA HIS A 80 21.03 -31.96 23.58
C HIS A 80 20.32 -31.23 22.44
N SER A 81 19.60 -30.13 22.71
CA SER A 81 19.24 -29.10 21.71
C SER A 81 18.40 -28.01 22.38
N ALA A 82 19.06 -27.09 23.08
CA ALA A 82 18.45 -25.87 23.61
C ALA A 82 19.23 -24.60 23.21
N LEU A 83 20.06 -24.67 22.16
CA LEU A 83 20.97 -23.58 21.79
C LEU A 83 20.81 -23.04 20.35
N ALA A 84 19.82 -23.48 19.57
CA ALA A 84 19.65 -23.05 18.17
C ALA A 84 18.53 -22.03 17.92
N THR A 85 17.62 -21.76 18.87
CA THR A 85 16.44 -20.92 18.63
C THR A 85 16.71 -19.41 18.74
N VAL A 86 17.87 -19.00 19.29
CA VAL A 86 18.18 -17.57 19.50
C VAL A 86 18.74 -16.89 18.22
N GLY A 87 19.25 -17.65 17.24
CA GLY A 87 19.91 -17.09 16.05
C GLY A 87 19.00 -16.61 14.91
N LEU A 88 17.77 -17.09 14.81
CA LEU A 88 16.88 -16.74 13.69
C LEU A 88 16.17 -15.38 13.89
N ASN A 89 15.89 -14.99 15.13
CA ASN A 89 15.21 -13.72 15.41
C ASN A 89 16.14 -12.50 15.21
N GLU A 90 17.45 -12.66 15.41
CA GLU A 90 18.41 -11.57 15.22
C GLU A 90 18.68 -11.27 13.75
N GLN A 91 18.71 -12.29 12.89
CA GLN A 91 18.83 -12.09 11.44
C GLN A 91 17.59 -11.41 10.82
N VAL A 92 16.40 -11.70 11.32
CA VAL A 92 15.17 -10.99 10.91
C VAL A 92 15.26 -9.51 11.31
N ALA A 93 15.67 -9.20 12.56
CA ALA A 93 15.81 -7.82 13.03
C ALA A 93 16.91 -7.02 12.31
N LEU A 94 17.98 -7.68 11.83
CA LEU A 94 19.03 -7.03 11.05
C LEU A 94 18.59 -6.69 9.62
N ASN A 95 17.74 -7.53 9.01
CA ASN A 95 17.24 -7.29 7.67
C ASN A 95 16.27 -6.09 7.58
N GLU A 96 15.64 -5.71 8.69
CA GLU A 96 14.74 -4.54 8.73
C GLU A 96 15.50 -3.19 8.81
N ARG A 97 16.81 -3.20 9.03
CA ARG A 97 17.60 -1.96 9.08
C ARG A 97 17.76 -1.37 7.69
N GLY A 98 17.42 -0.09 7.55
CA GLY A 98 17.50 0.66 6.29
C GLY A 98 16.25 0.53 5.42
N LYS A 99 15.23 -0.24 5.83
CA LYS A 99 13.99 -0.32 5.07
C LYS A 99 13.17 0.96 5.22
N ARG A 100 12.56 1.38 4.13
CA ARG A 100 11.56 2.45 4.14
C ARG A 100 10.16 1.85 4.22
N SER A 101 9.24 2.63 4.74
CA SER A 101 7.81 2.30 4.65
C SER A 101 7.00 3.55 4.42
N VAL A 102 5.89 3.39 3.71
CA VAL A 102 4.96 4.47 3.39
C VAL A 102 3.57 4.07 3.87
N VAL A 103 2.82 5.02 4.42
CA VAL A 103 1.41 4.83 4.78
C VAL A 103 0.58 5.58 3.76
N LEU A 104 -0.31 4.86 3.08
CA LEU A 104 -1.32 5.47 2.23
C LEU A 104 -2.60 5.72 3.03
N ALA A 105 -3.30 6.81 2.72
CA ALA A 105 -4.54 7.18 3.37
C ALA A 105 -5.52 7.89 2.43
N HIS A 106 -6.75 8.06 2.93
CA HIS A 106 -7.85 8.82 2.32
C HIS A 106 -8.38 8.32 0.97
N PHE A 107 -8.14 7.06 0.61
CA PHE A 107 -8.92 6.36 -0.40
C PHE A 107 -10.32 6.10 0.13
N LEU A 108 -11.34 6.45 -0.66
CA LEU A 108 -12.74 6.44 -0.23
C LEU A 108 -13.46 5.19 -0.70
N GLU A 109 -13.18 4.75 -1.92
CA GLU A 109 -13.85 3.61 -2.53
C GLU A 109 -13.21 2.29 -2.11
N ASN A 110 -11.87 2.25 -2.07
CA ASN A 110 -11.11 1.07 -1.70
C ASN A 110 -10.32 1.33 -0.41
N SER A 111 -11.01 1.27 0.74
CA SER A 111 -10.38 1.52 2.04
C SER A 111 -9.22 0.58 2.37
N ILE A 112 -9.12 -0.58 1.71
CA ILE A 112 -7.99 -1.52 1.83
C ILE A 112 -6.67 -0.93 1.30
N PHE A 113 -6.72 0.10 0.45
CA PHE A 113 -5.52 0.81 0.00
C PHE A 113 -4.92 1.67 1.10
N ASN A 114 -5.71 2.05 2.12
CA ASN A 114 -5.27 2.81 3.29
C ASN A 114 -4.48 1.91 4.25
N ALA A 115 -3.24 1.59 3.89
CA ALA A 115 -2.41 0.62 4.59
C ALA A 115 -0.96 1.08 4.71
N LEU A 116 -0.22 0.38 5.57
CA LEU A 116 1.23 0.45 5.63
C LEU A 116 1.83 -0.42 4.52
N TYR A 117 2.75 0.16 3.75
CA TYR A 117 3.52 -0.52 2.73
C TYR A 117 5.00 -0.49 3.12
N VAL A 118 5.62 -1.66 3.19
CA VAL A 118 7.02 -1.83 3.60
C VAL A 118 7.86 -2.18 2.39
N GLU A 119 9.02 -1.53 2.26
CA GLU A 119 9.96 -1.81 1.18
C GLU A 119 10.38 -3.28 1.17
N ARG A 120 10.34 -3.91 -0.01
CA ARG A 120 10.99 -5.21 -0.22
C ARG A 120 12.34 -5.01 -0.89
N VAL A 121 13.39 -5.38 -0.15
CA VAL A 121 14.78 -5.33 -0.61
C VAL A 121 15.06 -6.55 -1.48
N GLY A 122 16.00 -6.44 -2.43
CA GLY A 122 16.38 -7.51 -3.35
C GLY A 122 16.10 -7.13 -4.81
N GLN A 123 16.94 -7.60 -5.73
CA GLN A 123 16.82 -7.27 -7.15
C GLN A 123 15.56 -7.89 -7.76
N GLU A 124 15.16 -9.06 -7.25
CA GLU A 124 13.95 -9.79 -7.61
C GLU A 124 12.66 -9.08 -7.21
N ASN A 125 12.74 -8.11 -6.29
CA ASN A 125 11.59 -7.31 -5.85
C ASN A 125 11.54 -5.94 -6.54
N LYS A 126 12.50 -5.61 -7.41
CA LYS A 126 12.53 -4.33 -8.11
C LYS A 126 11.70 -4.36 -9.39
N VAL A 127 11.18 -3.18 -9.74
CA VAL A 127 10.50 -2.91 -11.00
C VAL A 127 11.21 -1.73 -11.65
N ASN A 128 11.69 -1.89 -12.89
CA ASN A 128 12.44 -0.87 -13.62
C ASN A 128 13.65 -0.31 -12.81
N GLY A 129 14.31 -1.19 -12.05
CA GLY A 129 15.46 -0.82 -11.20
C GLY A 129 15.12 -0.03 -9.94
N ARG A 130 13.85 0.34 -9.73
CA ARG A 130 13.35 1.01 -8.52
C ARG A 130 12.77 0.01 -7.52
N GLU A 131 12.76 0.45 -6.27
CA GLU A 131 12.18 -0.22 -5.12
C GLU A 131 10.67 -0.44 -5.26
N THR A 132 10.16 -1.42 -4.51
CA THR A 132 8.72 -1.66 -4.37
C THR A 132 8.33 -1.73 -2.90
N TYR A 133 7.09 -1.35 -2.61
CA TYR A 133 6.56 -1.31 -1.24
C TYR A 133 5.33 -2.19 -1.15
N TRP A 134 5.24 -3.04 -0.15
CA TRP A 134 4.23 -4.10 -0.08
C TRP A 134 3.39 -3.97 1.17
N SER A 135 2.07 -4.07 1.00
CA SER A 135 1.14 -4.18 2.13
C SER A 135 0.99 -5.63 2.56
N HIS A 136 0.45 -5.84 3.76
CA HIS A 136 0.05 -7.17 4.23
C HIS A 136 -1.16 -7.73 3.48
N HIS A 137 -1.90 -6.89 2.75
CA HIS A 137 -3.15 -7.24 2.08
C HIS A 137 -2.96 -7.73 0.63
N GLY A 138 -1.72 -7.98 0.19
CA GLY A 138 -1.43 -8.43 -1.17
C GLY A 138 -1.42 -7.30 -2.20
N TYR A 139 -1.21 -6.05 -1.78
CA TYR A 139 -1.01 -4.92 -2.68
C TYR A 139 0.43 -4.43 -2.64
N PHE A 140 0.89 -3.84 -3.74
CA PHE A 140 2.22 -3.26 -3.80
C PHE A 140 2.26 -1.96 -4.61
N LEU A 141 3.20 -1.09 -4.24
CA LEU A 141 3.51 0.16 -4.92
C LEU A 141 4.76 -0.03 -5.77
N TYR A 142 4.72 0.50 -6.99
CA TYR A 142 5.85 0.44 -7.93
C TYR A 142 5.86 1.67 -8.86
N TRP A 143 7.03 1.96 -9.42
CA TRP A 143 7.18 3.01 -10.42
C TRP A 143 6.96 2.46 -11.84
N CYS A 144 5.94 2.97 -12.53
CA CYS A 144 5.73 2.71 -13.95
C CYS A 144 6.49 3.75 -14.77
N GLN A 145 7.44 3.29 -15.58
CA GLN A 145 8.27 4.17 -16.40
C GLN A 145 7.45 4.86 -17.51
N ASP A 146 6.59 4.11 -18.22
CA ASP A 146 5.78 4.62 -19.33
C ASP A 146 4.80 5.72 -18.91
N MET A 147 4.23 5.61 -17.71
CA MET A 147 3.30 6.60 -17.15
C MET A 147 3.99 7.64 -16.26
N SER A 148 5.30 7.48 -16.02
CA SER A 148 6.13 8.33 -15.16
C SER A 148 5.47 8.67 -13.82
N ARG A 149 4.96 7.63 -13.13
CA ARG A 149 4.28 7.78 -11.83
C ARG A 149 4.30 6.49 -11.01
N TRP A 150 3.99 6.65 -9.73
CA TRP A 150 3.76 5.52 -8.83
C TRP A 150 2.36 4.93 -9.04
N LEU A 151 2.30 3.61 -9.05
CA LEU A 151 1.09 2.82 -9.22
C LEU A 151 0.93 1.83 -8.07
N LEU A 152 -0.32 1.49 -7.77
CA LEU A 152 -0.69 0.46 -6.81
C LEU A 152 -1.25 -0.74 -7.59
N GLY A 153 -0.62 -1.90 -7.46
CA GLY A 153 -1.04 -3.17 -8.07
C GLY A 153 -1.35 -4.24 -7.03
N TRP A 154 -1.97 -5.33 -7.47
CA TRP A 154 -2.18 -6.56 -6.70
C TRP A 154 -1.05 -7.55 -6.96
N ASP A 155 -0.62 -8.29 -5.95
CA ASP A 155 0.51 -9.22 -5.97
C ASP A 155 0.52 -10.18 -7.16
N ASP A 156 -0.63 -10.71 -7.57
CA ASP A 156 -0.76 -11.62 -8.71
C ASP A 156 -0.29 -11.02 -10.05
N VAL A 157 -0.31 -9.70 -10.23
CA VAL A 157 0.22 -9.05 -11.46
C VAL A 157 1.68 -8.66 -11.35
N PHE A 158 2.34 -8.87 -10.21
CA PHE A 158 3.74 -8.51 -10.03
C PHE A 158 4.66 -9.08 -11.12
N PRO A 159 4.55 -10.36 -11.55
CA PRO A 159 5.37 -10.88 -12.66
C PRO A 159 5.17 -10.09 -13.96
N SER A 160 3.93 -9.75 -14.29
CA SER A 160 3.64 -8.94 -15.49
C SER A 160 4.14 -7.50 -15.36
N VAL A 161 4.19 -6.95 -14.14
CA VAL A 161 4.73 -5.61 -13.89
C VAL A 161 6.25 -5.61 -14.03
N GLN A 162 6.93 -6.69 -13.64
CA GLN A 162 8.36 -6.86 -13.88
C GLN A 162 8.71 -6.96 -15.37
N GLU A 163 7.79 -7.43 -16.21
CA GLU A 163 7.89 -7.39 -17.67
C GLU A 163 7.66 -5.99 -18.27
N GLY A 164 7.43 -4.97 -17.43
CA GLY A 164 7.23 -3.59 -17.85
C GLY A 164 5.78 -3.18 -18.06
N LYS A 165 4.79 -4.07 -17.84
CA LYS A 165 3.38 -3.68 -17.98
C LYS A 165 2.92 -2.84 -16.79
N CYS A 166 2.08 -1.83 -17.04
CA CYS A 166 1.57 -0.94 -15.99
C CYS A 166 0.12 -1.30 -15.62
N ASN A 167 -0.06 -2.44 -14.93
CA ASN A 167 -1.35 -2.86 -14.38
C ASN A 167 -1.57 -2.25 -12.98
N TYR A 168 -2.68 -1.55 -12.75
CA TYR A 168 -2.89 -0.85 -11.49
C TYR A 168 -4.37 -0.75 -11.07
N ALA A 169 -4.59 -0.63 -9.77
CA ALA A 169 -5.87 -0.30 -9.13
C ALA A 169 -5.97 1.19 -8.78
N ALA A 170 -4.82 1.79 -8.46
CA ALA A 170 -4.69 3.22 -8.18
C ALA A 170 -3.39 3.78 -8.75
N ALA A 171 -3.39 5.08 -9.05
CA ALA A 171 -2.26 5.79 -9.63
C ALA A 171 -2.04 7.11 -8.91
N GLY A 172 -0.80 7.36 -8.49
CA GLY A 172 -0.37 8.62 -7.92
C GLY A 172 -0.23 9.73 -8.96
N PRO A 173 0.07 10.96 -8.52
CA PRO A 173 0.34 12.07 -9.43
C PRO A 173 1.54 11.79 -10.35
N PRO A 174 1.53 12.32 -11.59
CA PRO A 174 2.70 12.26 -12.46
C PRO A 174 3.92 12.89 -11.79
N LEU A 175 5.09 12.27 -11.95
CA LEU A 175 6.40 12.78 -11.51
C LEU A 175 6.58 12.97 -9.98
N ALA A 176 5.54 12.77 -9.17
CA ALA A 176 5.65 12.82 -7.72
C ALA A 176 6.40 11.58 -7.19
N ASP A 177 7.27 11.77 -6.21
CA ASP A 177 7.93 10.67 -5.50
C ASP A 177 7.18 10.36 -4.20
N ILE A 178 6.87 9.08 -3.94
CA ILE A 178 6.15 8.66 -2.72
C ILE A 178 6.95 8.85 -1.43
N LEU A 179 8.25 9.11 -1.53
CA LEU A 179 9.08 9.46 -0.39
C LEU A 179 9.01 10.95 -0.03
N ASP A 180 8.43 11.75 -0.91
CA ASP A 180 8.02 13.12 -0.61
C ASP A 180 6.51 13.13 -0.32
N ALA A 181 6.16 12.92 0.94
CA ALA A 181 4.76 12.90 1.39
C ALA A 181 3.99 14.16 1.00
N SER A 182 4.66 15.31 0.89
CA SER A 182 4.01 16.58 0.53
C SER A 182 3.60 16.64 -0.94
N ALA A 183 4.35 15.96 -1.82
CA ALA A 183 4.10 15.92 -3.25
C ALA A 183 3.22 14.73 -3.70
N ALA A 184 3.03 13.73 -2.84
CA ALA A 184 2.41 12.46 -3.19
C ALA A 184 0.91 12.35 -2.81
N THR A 185 0.15 13.44 -2.93
CA THR A 185 -1.32 13.51 -2.75
C THR A 185 -2.05 13.74 -4.07
N GLY A 186 -3.35 13.43 -4.16
CA GLY A 186 -4.10 13.51 -5.41
C GLY A 186 -4.10 12.20 -6.20
N TRP A 187 -4.11 11.07 -5.50
CA TRP A 187 -4.18 9.75 -6.12
C TRP A 187 -5.53 9.52 -6.79
N SER A 188 -5.51 8.72 -7.85
CA SER A 188 -6.69 8.24 -8.53
C SER A 188 -6.92 6.76 -8.25
N GLU A 189 -8.16 6.34 -8.02
CA GLU A 189 -8.54 4.94 -7.85
C GLU A 189 -9.66 4.55 -8.83
N TYR A 190 -9.70 3.26 -9.19
CA TYR A 190 -10.78 2.74 -10.03
C TYR A 190 -12.08 2.60 -9.23
N VAL A 191 -13.12 3.29 -9.66
CA VAL A 191 -14.44 3.27 -9.03
C VAL A 191 -15.34 2.29 -9.78
N ALA A 192 -15.56 1.11 -9.21
CA ALA A 192 -16.28 0.03 -9.89
C ALA A 192 -17.72 0.41 -10.29
N ALA A 193 -18.41 1.20 -9.47
CA ALA A 193 -19.77 1.67 -9.73
C ALA A 193 -19.85 2.55 -10.99
N GLU A 194 -18.80 3.35 -11.24
CA GLU A 194 -18.76 4.33 -12.31
C GLU A 194 -17.91 3.87 -13.50
N LYS A 195 -17.20 2.75 -13.36
CA LYS A 195 -16.31 2.17 -14.38
C LYS A 195 -15.28 3.17 -14.91
N ARG A 196 -14.74 4.01 -14.03
CA ARG A 196 -13.76 5.03 -14.36
C ARG A 196 -12.76 5.24 -13.22
N MET A 197 -11.64 5.88 -13.54
CA MET A 197 -10.72 6.42 -12.54
C MET A 197 -11.34 7.69 -11.94
N ALA A 198 -11.37 7.79 -10.61
CA ALA A 198 -11.72 9.02 -9.90
C ALA A 198 -10.49 9.53 -9.15
N VAL A 199 -10.25 10.85 -9.22
CA VAL A 199 -9.17 11.51 -8.50
C VAL A 199 -9.67 11.94 -7.13
N HIS A 200 -8.92 11.60 -6.09
CA HIS A 200 -9.19 12.01 -4.71
C HIS A 200 -8.05 12.92 -4.24
N LEU A 201 -8.33 14.22 -4.12
CA LEU A 201 -7.31 15.23 -3.80
C LEU A 201 -6.61 14.98 -2.46
N SER A 202 -7.30 14.36 -1.50
CA SER A 202 -6.74 13.99 -0.20
C SER A 202 -6.04 12.63 -0.21
N ALA A 203 -6.29 11.77 -1.20
CA ALA A 203 -5.73 10.41 -1.23
C ALA A 203 -4.25 10.45 -1.60
N GLY A 204 -3.44 9.67 -0.88
CA GLY A 204 -2.03 9.53 -1.15
C GLY A 204 -1.20 9.17 0.05
N VAL A 205 0.06 9.58 0.05
CA VAL A 205 1.01 9.28 1.13
C VAL A 205 0.76 10.19 2.32
N GLU A 206 0.41 9.60 3.46
CA GLU A 206 0.23 10.31 4.73
C GLU A 206 1.54 10.40 5.51
N THR A 207 2.34 9.32 5.51
CA THR A 207 3.57 9.25 6.32
C THR A 207 4.63 8.40 5.63
N VAL A 208 5.88 8.84 5.72
CA VAL A 208 7.07 8.08 5.30
C VAL A 208 7.92 7.80 6.53
N ASN A 209 8.27 6.53 6.75
CA ASN A 209 9.12 6.12 7.87
C ASN A 209 10.41 5.46 7.36
N PHE A 210 11.52 5.81 7.99
CA PHE A 210 12.85 5.24 7.74
C PHE A 210 13.25 4.35 8.91
N HIS A 211 13.27 3.03 8.71
CA HIS A 211 13.67 2.08 9.73
C HIS A 211 15.20 2.03 9.81
N GLY A 212 15.78 2.27 10.98
CA GLY A 212 17.22 2.09 11.23
C GLY A 212 18.07 3.35 11.40
N GLU A 213 17.58 4.54 11.02
CA GLU A 213 18.34 5.79 11.17
C GLU A 213 18.35 6.29 12.64
N GLN A 214 17.25 6.10 13.37
CA GLN A 214 17.21 6.50 14.79
C GLN A 214 18.14 5.67 15.68
N GLU A 215 18.45 4.43 15.30
CA GLU A 215 19.30 3.55 16.10
C GLU A 215 20.78 3.90 15.96
N THR A 216 21.21 4.35 14.77
CA THR A 216 22.58 4.81 14.54
C THR A 216 22.87 6.11 15.28
N LEU A 217 21.94 7.07 15.26
CA LEU A 217 22.04 8.29 16.06
C LEU A 217 22.07 8.01 17.57
N ARG A 218 21.27 7.04 18.05
CA ARG A 218 21.32 6.58 19.45
C ARG A 218 22.66 5.94 19.83
N ARG A 219 23.23 5.11 18.97
CA ARG A 219 24.51 4.42 19.23
C ARG A 219 25.71 5.36 19.25
N GLN A 220 25.67 6.46 18.51
CA GLN A 220 26.76 7.44 18.50
C GLN A 220 26.81 8.30 19.78
N GLY A 221 25.88 8.16 20.73
CA GLY A 221 25.89 8.92 21.99
C GLY A 221 25.66 10.42 21.82
N ASN A 222 25.50 10.90 20.58
CA ASN A 222 25.28 12.30 20.21
C ASN A 222 23.79 12.66 20.10
N PHE A 223 22.91 11.87 20.72
CA PHE A 223 21.49 12.18 20.73
C PHE A 223 21.17 13.11 21.88
N THR A 224 21.10 14.40 21.61
CA THR A 224 20.64 15.37 22.60
C THR A 224 19.12 15.39 22.62
N ALA A 225 18.51 15.80 23.73
CA ALA A 225 17.07 16.02 23.80
C ALA A 225 16.58 17.11 22.82
N ALA A 226 17.48 17.94 22.29
CA ALA A 226 17.14 18.95 21.29
C ALA A 226 16.88 18.32 19.90
N ASP A 227 17.61 17.26 19.55
CA ASP A 227 17.54 16.64 18.20
C ASP A 227 16.21 15.94 17.92
N LYS A 228 15.57 15.39 18.96
CA LYS A 228 14.28 14.69 18.81
C LYS A 228 13.05 15.56 19.03
N TRP A 229 13.22 16.77 19.55
CA TRP A 229 12.12 17.73 19.76
C TRP A 229 12.58 19.13 19.37
N PRO A 230 12.87 19.38 18.07
CA PRO A 230 13.41 20.67 17.62
C PRO A 230 12.46 21.83 17.92
N VAL A 231 11.14 21.58 17.89
CA VAL A 231 10.11 22.57 18.25
C VAL A 231 10.16 22.97 19.74
N CYS A 232 10.67 22.09 20.62
CA CYS A 232 10.84 22.37 22.05
C CYS A 232 12.23 22.92 22.40
N ALA A 233 13.21 22.77 21.50
CA ALA A 233 14.59 23.21 21.71
C ALA A 233 14.69 24.73 21.88
N ASP A 234 13.86 25.48 21.15
CA ASP A 234 13.95 26.94 21.05
C ASP A 234 13.33 27.71 22.23
N ARG A 235 12.60 27.04 23.14
CA ARG A 235 11.96 27.71 24.30
C ARG A 235 12.37 27.20 25.67
N GLN A 236 12.71 25.91 25.80
CA GLN A 236 12.88 25.29 27.13
C GLN A 236 14.25 24.63 27.33
N LEU A 237 14.87 24.10 26.27
CA LEU A 237 16.07 23.26 26.41
C LEU A 237 17.39 24.04 26.40
N SER A 238 17.45 25.21 25.75
CA SER A 238 18.65 26.07 25.72
C SER A 238 18.81 26.98 26.95
N ASN A 239 17.78 27.09 27.79
CA ASN A 239 17.81 27.95 28.98
C ASN A 239 18.60 27.29 30.11
N VAL A 240 19.93 27.48 30.08
CA VAL A 240 20.81 27.21 31.22
C VAL A 240 20.49 28.24 32.32
N ARG A 241 19.69 27.85 33.32
CA ARG A 241 19.49 28.68 34.50
C ARG A 241 20.74 28.60 35.38
N VAL A 242 21.44 29.72 35.51
CA VAL A 242 22.52 29.87 36.49
C VAL A 242 21.88 30.05 37.87
N GLN A 243 22.19 29.15 38.79
CA GLN A 243 21.72 29.24 40.17
C GLN A 243 22.58 30.29 40.90
N THR A 244 22.05 31.50 41.10
CA THR A 244 22.82 32.64 41.66
C THR A 244 22.95 32.61 43.18
N HIS A 245 22.36 31.64 43.88
CA HIS A 245 22.44 31.52 45.34
C HIS A 245 22.69 30.07 45.78
N ALA A 246 23.53 29.92 46.82
CA ALA A 246 24.01 28.67 47.41
C ALA A 246 22.92 27.88 48.16
N CYS A 247 21.84 27.52 47.48
CA CYS A 247 20.79 26.65 48.02
C CYS A 247 20.94 25.24 47.45
N ASN A 248 21.05 24.24 48.33
CA ASN A 248 21.12 22.80 48.01
C ASN A 248 19.78 22.22 47.50
N ASN A 249 19.16 22.86 46.50
CA ASN A 249 17.84 22.49 45.95
C ASN A 249 17.91 22.00 44.50
N CYS A 250 18.97 21.28 44.09
CA CYS A 250 19.08 20.69 42.75
C CYS A 250 17.87 19.78 42.38
N TRP A 251 17.27 19.12 43.39
CA TRP A 251 16.08 18.29 43.20
C TRP A 251 14.83 19.07 42.73
N ALA A 252 14.60 20.28 43.25
CA ALA A 252 13.41 21.06 42.94
C ALA A 252 13.49 21.70 41.54
N MET A 253 14.69 22.11 41.11
CA MET A 253 14.94 22.62 39.75
C MET A 253 14.83 21.51 38.69
N SER A 254 15.14 20.26 39.06
CA SER A 254 14.99 19.10 38.18
C SER A 254 13.54 18.65 38.05
N ALA A 255 12.74 18.77 39.12
CA ALA A 255 11.33 18.38 39.15
C ALA A 255 10.38 19.40 38.47
N ALA A 256 10.75 20.68 38.40
CA ALA A 256 9.93 21.72 37.76
C ALA A 256 10.04 21.77 36.21
N ARG A 257 10.68 20.76 35.59
CA ARG A 257 10.87 20.64 34.13
C ARG A 257 9.84 19.73 33.43
N VAL A 258 8.76 19.36 34.12
CA VAL A 258 7.65 18.56 33.56
C VAL A 258 6.68 19.44 32.80
#